data_AF-A0ABD2UJZ6-F1
#
_entry.id   AF-A0ABD2UJZ6-F1
#
_cell.length_a   1.000
_cell.length_b   1.000
_cell.length_c   1.000
_cell.angle_alpha   90.00
_cell.angle_beta   90.00
_cell.angle_gamma   90.00
#
_symmetry.space_group_name_H-M   'P 1'
#
loop_
_entity.id
_entity.type
_entity.pdbx_description
1 polymer ?
#
loop_
_entity_poly.entity_id
_entity_poly.type
_entity_poly.pdbx_seq_one_letter_code
_entity_poly.pdbx_strand_id
1 'polypeptide(L)'
;MGLIPDELYKSLVTNCEEESIHNGPTNPLCSRDMHTFKWLTKDIYQYNILESPCELVSNDSRRWLTENVLKLKNSATYPQVKCRKEWRHDLSLIWANDNIVRDALHVRKKTIGAWEECKRNLPFGTIINNTIPYHSNLSRKGFRSLIIGSMTYWPRI
;
A
#
# COMPACT_ATOMS: atom_id res chain seq x y z
N MET A 1 -12.36 -16.87 -5.16
CA MET A 1 -12.82 -15.47 -5.29
C MET A 1 -12.48 -15.01 -6.70
N GLY A 2 -13.48 -14.88 -7.57
CA GLY A 2 -13.30 -14.46 -8.95
C GLY A 2 -13.52 -12.96 -9.06
N LEU A 3 -12.45 -12.17 -8.94
CA LEU A 3 -12.52 -10.72 -9.13
C LEU A 3 -12.73 -10.32 -10.60
N ILE A 4 -12.41 -11.24 -11.51
CA ILE A 4 -12.58 -11.09 -12.95
C ILE A 4 -13.14 -12.40 -13.55
N PRO A 5 -13.78 -12.33 -14.73
CA PRO A 5 -14.20 -13.53 -15.46
C PRO A 5 -13.00 -14.40 -15.86
N ASP A 6 -13.18 -15.73 -15.81
CA ASP A 6 -12.12 -16.69 -16.17
C ASP A 6 -11.64 -16.55 -17.61
N GLU A 7 -12.52 -16.14 -18.52
CA GLU A 7 -12.18 -15.87 -19.93
C GLU A 7 -11.20 -14.71 -20.06
N LEU A 8 -11.44 -13.62 -19.31
CA LEU A 8 -10.54 -12.47 -19.28
C LEU A 8 -9.20 -12.84 -18.67
N TYR A 9 -9.20 -13.64 -17.59
CA TYR A 9 -7.97 -14.15 -16.98
C TYR A 9 -7.13 -14.95 -17.98
N LYS A 10 -7.74 -15.92 -18.69
CA LYS A 10 -7.04 -16.72 -19.70
C LYS A 10 -6.51 -15.88 -20.86
N SER A 11 -7.29 -14.88 -21.29
CA SER A 11 -6.88 -13.94 -22.34
C SER A 11 -5.68 -13.10 -21.91
N LEU A 12 -5.69 -12.58 -20.68
CA LEU A 12 -4.57 -11.83 -20.10
C LEU A 12 -3.31 -12.67 -20.02
N VAL A 13 -3.39 -13.89 -19.49
CA VAL A 13 -2.22 -14.80 -19.40
C VAL A 13 -1.65 -15.05 -20.80
N THR A 14 -2.50 -15.39 -21.78
CA THR A 14 -2.04 -15.72 -23.14
C THR A 14 -1.47 -14.51 -23.89
N ASN A 15 -2.08 -13.32 -23.73
CA ASN A 15 -1.75 -12.15 -24.53
C ASN A 15 -0.67 -11.26 -23.88
N CYS A 16 -0.45 -11.37 -22.57
CA CYS A 16 0.39 -10.45 -21.78
C CYS A 16 1.58 -11.11 -21.07
N GLU A 17 1.77 -12.44 -21.15
CA GLU A 17 2.79 -13.20 -20.38
C GLU A 17 4.25 -12.71 -20.54
N GLU A 18 4.56 -12.02 -21.64
CA GLU A 18 5.92 -11.53 -21.94
C GLU A 18 6.08 -10.00 -21.83
N GLU A 19 4.99 -9.26 -21.60
CA GLU A 19 5.05 -7.79 -21.58
C GLU A 19 5.23 -7.28 -20.15
N SER A 20 6.44 -6.79 -19.86
CA SER A 20 6.72 -6.13 -18.58
C SER A 20 5.72 -4.98 -18.36
N ILE A 21 4.94 -5.07 -17.27
CA ILE A 21 3.96 -4.08 -16.80
C ILE A 21 4.53 -2.64 -16.78
N HIS A 22 5.85 -2.50 -16.74
CA HIS A 22 6.57 -1.23 -16.67
C HIS A 22 6.65 -0.42 -17.97
N ASN A 23 6.66 -1.07 -19.16
CA ASN A 23 6.81 -0.34 -20.44
C ASN A 23 5.48 -0.13 -21.19
N GLY A 24 4.38 -0.61 -20.61
CA GLY A 24 3.06 -0.63 -21.24
C GLY A 24 2.93 -1.77 -22.25
N PRO A 25 1.71 -2.27 -22.45
CA PRO A 25 1.48 -3.35 -23.40
C PRO A 25 1.73 -2.87 -24.83
N THR A 26 2.55 -3.60 -25.59
CA THR A 26 2.79 -3.34 -27.03
C THR A 26 1.76 -4.10 -27.88
N ASN A 27 1.26 -5.22 -27.36
CA ASN A 27 0.19 -6.01 -27.97
C ASN A 27 -1.17 -5.29 -27.80
N PRO A 28 -1.91 -5.01 -28.89
CA PRO A 28 -3.22 -4.36 -28.82
C PRO A 28 -4.28 -5.21 -28.11
N LEU A 29 -4.17 -6.55 -28.18
CA LEU A 29 -5.06 -7.45 -27.44
C LEU A 29 -4.78 -7.37 -25.94
N CYS A 30 -3.50 -7.40 -25.54
CA CYS A 30 -3.12 -7.19 -24.14
C CYS A 30 -3.57 -5.82 -23.64
N SER A 31 -3.41 -4.76 -24.44
CA SER A 31 -3.86 -3.41 -24.10
C SER A 31 -5.36 -3.34 -23.80
N ARG A 32 -6.18 -3.96 -24.64
CA ARG A 32 -7.64 -4.02 -24.48
C ARG A 32 -8.04 -4.83 -23.25
N ASP A 33 -7.44 -6.00 -23.07
CA ASP A 33 -7.75 -6.88 -21.96
C ASP A 33 -7.30 -6.25 -20.62
N MET A 34 -6.12 -5.60 -20.61
CA MET A 34 -5.61 -4.83 -19.48
C MET A 34 -6.49 -3.62 -19.15
N HIS A 35 -7.03 -2.94 -20.16
CA HIS A 35 -7.99 -1.85 -19.94
C HIS A 35 -9.26 -2.38 -19.27
N THR A 36 -9.80 -3.50 -19.75
CA THR A 36 -10.97 -4.16 -19.16
C THR A 36 -10.69 -4.58 -17.72
N PHE A 37 -9.53 -5.19 -17.47
CA PHE A 37 -9.08 -5.55 -16.13
C PHE A 37 -9.07 -4.34 -15.20
N LYS A 38 -8.36 -3.28 -15.55
CA LYS A 38 -8.27 -2.05 -14.74
C LYS A 38 -9.64 -1.45 -14.46
N TRP A 39 -10.56 -1.49 -15.42
CA TRP A 39 -11.91 -0.97 -15.25
C TRP A 39 -12.73 -1.82 -14.26
N LEU A 40 -12.68 -3.15 -14.38
CA LEU A 40 -13.37 -4.06 -13.46
C LEU A 40 -12.85 -3.95 -12.03
N THR A 41 -11.57 -3.61 -11.88
CA THR A 41 -10.89 -3.60 -10.59
C THR A 41 -10.66 -2.20 -10.01
N LYS A 42 -11.22 -1.16 -10.65
CA LYS A 42 -10.98 0.25 -10.29
C LYS A 42 -11.39 0.59 -8.86
N ASP A 43 -12.44 -0.07 -8.38
CA ASP A 43 -13.03 0.15 -7.05
C ASP A 43 -12.57 -0.93 -6.07
N ILE A 44 -11.45 -1.60 -6.33
CA ILE A 44 -10.86 -2.54 -5.37
C ILE A 44 -9.67 -1.88 -4.69
N TYR A 45 -9.65 -1.97 -3.36
CA TYR A 45 -8.56 -1.45 -2.57
C TYR A 45 -7.32 -2.35 -2.69
N GLN A 46 -6.31 -1.90 -3.45
CA GLN A 46 -5.10 -2.66 -3.78
C GLN A 46 -4.32 -3.23 -2.57
N TYR A 47 -4.45 -2.62 -1.39
CA TYR A 47 -3.74 -3.06 -0.18
C TYR A 47 -4.52 -4.11 0.61
N ASN A 48 -5.83 -4.21 0.39
CA ASN A 48 -6.67 -5.25 0.97
C ASN A 48 -7.96 -5.40 0.14
N ILE A 49 -8.04 -6.45 -0.68
CA ILE A 49 -9.18 -6.68 -1.59
C ILE A 49 -10.52 -6.92 -0.88
N LEU A 50 -10.47 -7.20 0.43
CA LEU A 50 -11.66 -7.39 1.26
C LEU A 50 -12.14 -6.08 1.90
N GLU A 51 -11.36 -5.01 1.80
CA GLU A 51 -11.74 -3.68 2.27
C GLU A 51 -12.33 -2.86 1.12
N SER A 52 -13.38 -2.11 1.42
CA SER A 52 -13.91 -1.10 0.51
C SER A 52 -12.84 -0.03 0.27
N PRO A 53 -12.75 0.54 -0.96
CA PRO A 53 -12.02 1.78 -1.16
C PRO A 53 -12.52 2.83 -0.18
N CYS A 54 -11.58 3.56 0.39
CA CYS A 54 -11.81 4.64 1.30
C CYS A 54 -11.55 5.95 0.55
N GLU A 55 -12.53 6.84 0.52
CA GLU A 55 -12.31 8.21 0.08
C GLU A 55 -11.42 8.90 1.11
N LEU A 56 -10.29 9.46 0.65
CA LEU A 56 -9.39 10.26 1.47
C LEU A 56 -10.20 11.20 2.36
N VAL A 57 -10.12 10.99 3.68
CA VAL A 57 -10.86 11.83 4.62
C VAL A 57 -10.63 13.31 4.34
N SER A 58 -11.70 14.09 4.31
CA SER A 58 -11.65 15.53 4.14
C SER A 58 -10.74 16.18 5.17
N ASN A 59 -10.18 17.35 4.87
CA ASN A 59 -9.35 18.12 5.81
C ASN A 59 -10.05 18.36 7.16
N ASP A 60 -11.39 18.45 7.16
CA ASP A 60 -12.21 18.57 8.36
C ASP A 60 -12.09 17.37 9.30
N SER A 61 -11.92 16.17 8.75
CA SER A 61 -11.81 14.95 9.54
C SER A 61 -10.45 14.80 10.18
N ARG A 62 -9.37 15.32 9.55
CA ARG A 62 -8.04 15.43 10.19
C ARG A 62 -8.04 16.39 11.36
N ARG A 63 -8.72 17.53 11.20
CA ARG A 63 -8.92 18.50 12.29
C ARG A 63 -9.70 17.87 13.44
N TRP A 64 -10.80 17.18 13.13
CA TRP A 64 -11.59 16.45 14.11
C TRP A 64 -10.79 15.38 14.86
N LEU A 65 -9.97 14.58 14.15
CA LEU A 65 -9.10 13.58 14.77
C LEU A 65 -8.13 14.23 15.76
N THR A 66 -7.46 15.30 15.34
CA THR A 66 -6.49 16.05 16.16
C THR A 66 -7.15 16.59 17.45
N GLU A 67 -8.33 17.16 17.33
CA GLU A 67 -9.10 17.73 18.45
C GLU A 67 -9.62 16.65 19.42
N ASN A 68 -9.84 15.42 18.94
CA ASN A 68 -10.50 14.37 19.71
C ASN A 68 -9.59 13.18 20.05
N VAL A 69 -8.28 13.19 19.74
CA VAL A 69 -7.32 12.12 20.10
C VAL A 69 -7.41 11.71 21.57
N LEU A 70 -7.64 12.67 22.48
CA LEU A 70 -7.80 12.39 23.91
C LEU A 70 -9.10 11.64 24.24
N LYS A 71 -10.19 11.88 23.51
CA LYS A 71 -11.46 11.15 23.65
C LYS A 71 -11.39 9.75 23.04
N LEU A 72 -10.51 9.55 22.06
CA LEU A 72 -10.26 8.25 21.43
C LEU A 72 -9.55 7.25 22.36
N LYS A 73 -8.93 7.71 23.46
CA LYS A 73 -8.37 6.82 24.49
C LYS A 73 -9.44 6.03 25.25
N ASN A 74 -10.69 6.51 25.28
CA ASN A 74 -11.77 5.96 26.09
C ASN A 74 -13.06 5.83 25.26
N SER A 75 -13.22 4.84 24.38
CA SER A 75 -14.56 4.56 23.84
C SER A 75 -14.70 3.21 23.15
N ALA A 76 -15.55 2.36 23.75
CA ALA A 76 -16.22 1.22 23.09
C ALA A 76 -17.33 1.67 22.13
N THR A 77 -17.47 2.97 21.87
CA THR A 77 -18.51 3.56 21.03
C THR A 77 -17.84 4.22 19.84
N TYR A 78 -17.63 3.45 18.76
CA TYR A 78 -17.21 4.04 17.49
C TYR A 78 -17.92 3.41 16.30
N PRO A 79 -19.13 3.88 15.93
CA PRO A 79 -19.90 3.30 14.83
C PRO A 79 -19.60 3.87 13.42
N GLN A 80 -18.66 4.81 13.25
CA GLN A 80 -18.67 5.70 12.05
C GLN A 80 -17.40 5.70 11.18
N VAL A 81 -16.28 5.04 11.55
CA VAL A 81 -15.07 5.00 10.69
C VAL A 81 -15.08 3.70 9.90
N LYS A 82 -15.46 3.81 8.62
CA LYS A 82 -15.51 2.69 7.68
C LYS A 82 -14.11 2.24 7.19
N CYS A 83 -13.06 3.00 7.51
CA CYS A 83 -11.78 2.96 6.80
C CYS A 83 -10.57 2.84 7.73
N ARG A 84 -9.94 1.66 7.73
CA ARG A 84 -8.85 1.29 8.64
C ARG A 84 -7.52 1.99 8.34
N LYS A 85 -7.23 2.30 7.08
CA LYS A 85 -5.93 2.86 6.65
C LYS A 85 -5.72 4.31 7.07
N GLU A 86 -6.76 5.12 6.93
CA GLU A 86 -6.72 6.56 7.18
C GLU A 86 -6.47 6.86 8.65
N TRP A 87 -7.14 6.08 9.51
CA TRP A 87 -6.89 6.09 10.94
C TRP A 87 -5.44 5.79 11.30
N ARG A 88 -4.86 4.72 10.75
CA ARG A 88 -3.47 4.34 11.06
C ARG A 88 -2.49 5.41 10.61
N HIS A 89 -2.63 5.89 9.39
CA HIS A 89 -1.75 6.91 8.84
C HIS A 89 -1.85 8.21 9.64
N ASP A 90 -3.06 8.74 9.84
CA ASP A 90 -3.25 10.03 10.49
C ASP A 90 -2.92 10.00 11.98
N LEU A 91 -3.25 8.92 12.69
CA LEU A 91 -2.82 8.77 14.08
C LEU A 91 -1.30 8.65 14.20
N SER A 92 -0.65 7.93 13.29
CA SER A 92 0.81 7.81 13.30
C SER A 92 1.46 9.17 13.07
N LEU A 93 0.92 9.97 12.14
CA LEU A 93 1.38 11.34 11.90
C LEU A 93 1.19 12.25 13.12
N ILE A 94 0.01 12.21 13.76
CA ILE A 94 -0.28 13.02 14.96
C ILE A 94 0.67 12.61 16.09
N TRP A 95 0.77 11.31 16.37
CA TRP A 95 1.61 10.79 17.44
C TRP A 95 3.10 11.07 17.21
N ALA A 96 3.62 10.80 16.02
CA ALA A 96 5.05 10.98 15.72
C ALA A 96 5.47 12.47 15.65
N ASN A 97 4.52 13.38 15.44
CA ASN A 97 4.77 14.82 15.39
C ASN A 97 4.45 15.58 16.68
N ASP A 98 3.87 14.90 17.67
CA ASP A 98 3.68 15.46 19.02
C ASP A 98 5.04 15.83 19.65
N ASN A 99 5.11 17.01 20.27
CA ASN A 99 6.36 17.54 20.81
C ASN A 99 6.89 16.71 21.99
N ILE A 100 6.02 16.18 22.84
CA ILE A 100 6.38 15.33 23.98
C ILE A 100 6.93 14.01 23.44
N VAL A 101 6.28 13.43 22.43
CA VAL A 101 6.76 12.20 21.79
C VAL A 101 8.12 12.41 21.12
N ARG A 102 8.28 13.51 20.36
CA ARG A 102 9.56 13.83 19.70
C ARG A 102 10.69 14.07 20.71
N ASP A 103 10.40 14.72 21.83
CA ASP A 103 11.38 14.94 22.90
C ASP A 103 11.75 13.61 23.58
N ALA A 104 10.77 12.73 23.83
CA ALA A 104 10.99 11.39 24.39
C ALA A 104 11.77 10.46 23.45
N LEU A 105 11.58 10.58 22.14
CA LEU A 105 12.35 9.86 21.11
C LEU A 105 13.69 10.54 20.78
N HIS A 106 14.05 11.61 21.50
CA HIS A 106 15.28 12.37 21.31
C HIS A 106 15.48 12.90 19.87
N VAL A 107 14.40 13.31 19.21
CA VAL A 107 14.45 13.91 17.89
C VAL A 107 15.15 15.28 17.98
N ARG A 108 16.21 15.47 17.19
CA ARG A 108 17.00 16.72 17.19
C ARG A 108 16.15 17.91 16.74
N LYS A 109 15.88 18.83 17.68
CA LYS A 109 15.13 20.06 17.43
C LYS A 109 15.78 20.90 16.31
N LYS A 110 14.95 21.54 15.49
CA LYS A 110 15.35 22.44 14.37
C LYS A 110 16.15 21.82 13.22
N THR A 111 16.51 20.54 13.27
CA THR A 111 17.28 19.87 12.19
C THR A 111 16.42 18.99 11.29
N ILE A 112 15.32 18.45 11.83
CA ILE A 112 14.41 17.56 11.11
C ILE A 112 13.01 18.17 11.18
N GLY A 113 12.35 18.30 10.04
CA GLY A 113 10.98 18.83 9.92
C GLY A 113 9.93 17.90 10.53
N ALA A 114 8.67 18.06 10.09
CA ALA A 114 7.61 17.12 10.43
C ALA A 114 7.99 15.72 9.96
N TRP A 115 7.73 14.72 10.80
CA TRP A 115 7.85 13.32 10.43
C TRP A 115 6.79 12.99 9.39
N GLU A 116 7.19 12.26 8.37
CA GLU A 116 6.35 11.72 7.32
C GLU A 116 6.60 10.21 7.22
N GLU A 117 5.54 9.43 6.98
CA GLU A 117 5.64 7.96 6.91
C GLU A 117 6.46 7.50 5.69
N CYS A 118 6.20 8.10 4.53
CA CYS A 118 6.81 7.73 3.27
C CYS A 118 7.28 8.97 2.51
N LYS A 119 8.61 9.20 2.49
CA LYS A 119 9.22 10.25 1.65
C LYS A 119 9.27 9.80 0.20
N ARG A 120 8.36 10.32 -0.63
CA ARG A 120 8.24 9.93 -2.05
C ARG A 120 9.38 10.44 -2.94
N ASN A 121 9.99 11.56 -2.59
CA ASN A 121 11.01 12.24 -3.41
C ASN A 121 12.42 11.89 -2.94
N LEU A 122 12.72 10.60 -2.82
CA LEU A 122 14.08 10.14 -2.56
C LEU A 122 14.80 9.85 -3.89
N PRO A 123 16.09 10.22 -4.03
CA PRO A 123 16.83 10.07 -5.29
C PRO A 123 17.33 8.63 -5.49
N PHE A 124 16.44 7.65 -5.42
CA PHE A 124 16.78 6.24 -5.61
C PHE A 124 16.11 5.69 -6.86
N GLY A 125 16.91 5.10 -7.75
CA GLY A 125 16.43 4.34 -8.89
C GLY A 125 16.33 2.85 -8.56
N THR A 126 15.43 2.15 -9.24
CA THR A 126 15.34 0.68 -9.17
C THR A 126 16.54 0.08 -9.91
N ILE A 127 17.45 -0.54 -9.16
CA ILE A 127 18.65 -1.22 -9.71
C ILE A 127 18.54 -2.75 -9.67
N ILE A 128 17.59 -3.30 -8.91
CA ILE A 128 17.36 -4.74 -8.78
C ILE A 128 15.91 -5.02 -9.14
N ASN A 129 15.70 -5.75 -10.25
CA ASN A 129 14.37 -6.12 -10.73
C ASN A 129 13.96 -7.55 -10.34
N ASN A 130 14.92 -8.38 -9.89
CA ASN A 130 14.69 -9.75 -9.50
C ASN A 130 15.54 -10.13 -8.28
N THR A 131 14.89 -10.50 -7.17
CA THR A 131 15.55 -10.90 -5.92
C THR A 131 15.78 -12.41 -5.81
N ILE A 132 15.23 -13.23 -6.71
CA ILE A 132 15.36 -14.70 -6.70
C ILE A 132 16.84 -15.16 -6.66
N PRO A 133 17.76 -14.61 -7.49
CA PRO A 133 19.17 -15.02 -7.45
C PRO A 133 19.82 -14.74 -6.10
N TYR A 134 19.44 -13.65 -5.44
CA TYR A 134 19.97 -13.25 -4.14
C TYR A 134 19.51 -14.19 -3.03
N HIS A 135 18.21 -14.50 -2.97
CA HIS A 135 17.67 -15.47 -2.02
C HIS A 135 18.29 -16.87 -2.24
N SER A 136 18.46 -17.30 -3.48
CA SER A 136 19.11 -18.57 -3.83
C SER A 136 20.56 -18.63 -3.33
N ASN A 137 21.35 -17.57 -3.57
CA ASN A 137 22.73 -17.48 -3.10
C ASN A 137 22.83 -17.50 -1.56
N LEU A 138 21.98 -16.73 -0.88
CA LEU A 138 21.95 -16.71 0.59
C LEU A 138 21.54 -18.06 1.18
N SER A 139 20.60 -18.76 0.54
CA SER A 139 20.17 -20.09 0.97
C SER A 139 21.30 -21.12 0.86
N ARG A 140 22.10 -21.07 -0.22
CA ARG A 140 23.29 -21.93 -0.38
C ARG A 140 24.37 -21.68 0.68
N LYS A 141 24.42 -20.46 1.24
CA LYS A 141 25.34 -20.09 2.33
C LYS A 141 24.80 -20.46 3.72
N GLY A 142 23.61 -21.08 3.81
CA GLY A 142 22.99 -21.50 5.07
C GLY A 142 22.10 -20.45 5.74
N PHE A 143 21.83 -19.30 5.10
CA PHE A 143 20.91 -18.32 5.64
C PHE A 143 19.46 -18.77 5.42
N ARG A 144 18.67 -18.72 6.49
CA ARG A 144 17.23 -19.01 6.44
C ARG A 144 16.48 -17.76 5.98
N SER A 145 15.60 -17.93 4.98
CA SER A 145 14.71 -16.87 4.50
C SER A 145 13.27 -17.17 4.93
N LEU A 146 12.54 -16.13 5.31
CA LEU A 146 11.10 -16.19 5.56
C LEU A 146 10.39 -15.29 4.53
N ILE A 147 9.57 -15.90 3.69
CA ILE A 147 8.75 -15.18 2.70
C ILE A 147 7.30 -15.31 3.15
N ILE A 148 6.67 -14.18 3.50
CA ILE A 148 5.27 -14.12 3.92
C ILE A 148 4.50 -13.34 2.86
N GLY A 149 3.40 -13.92 2.38
CA GLY A 149 2.40 -13.24 1.55
C GLY A 149 1.03 -13.34 2.23
N SER A 150 0.22 -12.28 2.11
CA SER A 150 -1.20 -12.35 2.48
C SER A 150 -2.04 -12.51 1.22
N MET A 151 -3.03 -13.41 1.29
CA MET A 151 -4.01 -13.64 0.22
C MET A 151 -4.94 -12.45 0.00
N THR A 152 -4.91 -11.46 0.89
CA THR A 152 -5.70 -10.23 0.80
C THR A 152 -5.03 -9.13 -0.02
N TYR A 153 -3.74 -9.25 -0.34
CA TYR A 153 -3.07 -8.28 -1.21
C TYR A 153 -3.41 -8.53 -2.67
N TRP A 154 -3.42 -7.46 -3.46
CA TRP A 154 -3.67 -7.53 -4.90
C TRP A 154 -2.74 -8.55 -5.58
N PRO A 155 -3.28 -9.58 -6.25
CA PRO A 155 -2.45 -10.54 -6.96
C PRO A 155 -1.74 -9.83 -8.13
N ARG A 156 -0.46 -10.15 -8.33
CA ARG A 156 0.20 -9.83 -9.59
C ARG A 156 -0.34 -10.81 -10.63
N ILE A 157 -0.97 -10.28 -11.69
CA ILE A 157 -1.27 -11.01 -12.93
C ILE A 157 -0.02 -10.98 -13.79
#